data_AF-A0A353R726-F1
#
_entry.id   AF-A0A353R726-F1
#
_cell.length_a   1.000
_cell.length_b   1.000
_cell.length_c   1.000
_cell.angle_alpha   90.00
_cell.angle_beta   90.00
_cell.angle_gamma   90.00
#
_symmetry.space_group_name_H-M   'P 1'
#
loop_
_entity.id
_entity.type
_entity.pdbx_description
1 polymer ?
#
loop_
_entity_poly.entity_id
_entity_poly.type
_entity_poly.pdbx_seq_one_letter_code
_entity_poly.pdbx_strand_id
1 'polypeptide(L)' 'KQQFLFEAIVIGQLGGAGGIVLGFLAGNLTSLGMKTPFVVPWLWMLLGVAICFVVSILSGYIPAVRASRLDPIEALRYE' A
#
# COMPACT_ATOMS: atom_id res chain seq x y z
N LYS A 1 1.09 15.81 -12.15
CA LYS A 1 1.78 15.60 -10.84
C LYS A 1 0.80 15.15 -9.76
N GLN A 2 -0.22 15.95 -9.45
CA GLN A 2 -1.18 15.65 -8.38
C GLN A 2 -2.06 14.40 -8.65
N GLN A 3 -2.48 14.18 -9.90
CA GLN A 3 -3.35 13.03 -10.26
C GLN A 3 -2.66 11.68 -10.04
N PHE A 4 -1.43 11.48 -10.55
CA PHE A 4 -0.66 10.25 -10.33
C PHE A 4 -0.35 10.01 -8.85
N LEU A 5 -0.07 11.08 -8.11
CA LEU A 5 0.17 10.98 -6.66
C LEU A 5 -1.12 10.55 -5.93
N PHE A 6 -2.25 11.15 -6.29
CA PHE A 6 -3.55 10.82 -5.71
C PHE A 6 -3.97 9.38 -6.03
N GLU A 7 -3.79 8.93 -7.27
CA GLU A 7 -4.06 7.55 -7.68
C GLU A 7 -3.20 6.53 -6.91
N ALA A 8 -1.91 6.81 -6.78
CA ALA A 8 -1.01 5.95 -6.00
C ALA A 8 -1.39 5.88 -4.51
N ILE A 9 -1.79 7.00 -3.92
CA ILE A 9 -2.27 7.05 -2.52
C ILE A 9 -3.57 6.24 -2.38
N VAL A 10 -4.54 6.43 -3.28
CA VAL A 10 -5.83 5.73 -3.22
C VAL A 10 -5.64 4.22 -3.39
N ILE A 11 -4.86 3.77 -4.38
CA ILE A 11 -4.57 2.36 -4.62
C ILE A 11 -3.80 1.76 -3.42
N GLY A 12 -2.81 2.47 -2.89
CA GLY A 12 -2.06 2.06 -1.70
C GLY A 12 -2.96 1.89 -0.48
N GLN A 13 -3.92 2.80 -0.28
CA GLN A 13 -4.84 2.74 0.85
C GLN A 13 -5.88 1.62 0.71
N LEU A 14 -6.37 1.37 -0.50
CA LEU A 14 -7.23 0.22 -0.81
C LEU A 14 -6.49 -1.10 -0.61
N GLY A 15 -5.23 -1.19 -1.02
CA GLY A 15 -4.37 -2.35 -0.77
C GLY A 15 -4.14 -2.60 0.72
N GLY A 16 -3.87 -1.54 1.50
CA GLY A 16 -3.72 -1.63 2.95
C GLY A 16 -5.00 -2.10 3.65
N ALA A 17 -6.16 -1.54 3.27
CA ALA A 17 -7.45 -1.98 3.81
C ALA A 17 -7.74 -3.46 3.47
N GLY A 18 -7.49 -3.87 2.23
CA GLY A 18 -7.63 -5.27 1.80
C GLY A 18 -6.69 -6.20 2.56
N GLY A 19 -5.44 -5.79 2.78
CA GLY A 19 -4.45 -6.55 3.56
C GLY A 19 -4.86 -6.79 5.00
N ILE A 20 -5.47 -5.79 5.67
CA ILE A 20 -6.02 -5.96 7.03
C ILE A 20 -7.11 -7.02 7.04
N VAL A 21 -8.08 -6.93 6.11
CA VAL A 21 -9.20 -7.88 6.01
C VAL A 21 -8.69 -9.30 5.76
N LEU A 22 -7.74 -9.46 4.82
CA LEU A 22 -7.12 -10.75 4.53
C LEU A 22 -6.32 -11.29 5.72
N GLY A 23 -5.61 -10.42 6.45
CA GLY A 23 -4.89 -10.80 7.67
C GLY A 23 -5.81 -11.33 8.76
N PHE A 24 -6.97 -10.69 8.97
CA PHE A 24 -8.00 -11.16 9.89
C PHE A 24 -8.60 -12.51 9.48
N LEU A 25 -8.89 -12.69 8.19
CA LEU A 25 -9.41 -13.95 7.63
C LEU A 25 -8.39 -15.09 7.80
N ALA A 26 -7.14 -14.86 7.38
CA ALA A 26 -6.06 -15.83 7.49
C ALA A 26 -5.80 -16.20 8.96
N GLY A 27 -5.80 -15.21 9.86
CA GLY A 27 -5.63 -15.41 11.30
C GLY A 27 -6.78 -16.21 11.94
N ASN A 28 -8.03 -15.94 11.56
CA ASN A 28 -9.18 -16.75 12.00
C ASN A 28 -9.08 -18.20 11.51
N LEU A 29 -8.71 -18.40 10.24
CA LEU A 29 -8.53 -19.74 9.66
C LEU A 29 -7.45 -20.54 10.39
N THR A 30 -6.31 -19.91 10.72
CA THR A 30 -5.24 -20.57 11.49
C THR A 30 -5.65 -20.85 12.93
N SER A 31 -6.39 -19.94 13.58
CA SER A 31 -6.90 -20.14 14.95
C SER A 31 -7.91 -21.31 15.03
N LEU A 32 -8.80 -21.45 14.04
CA LEU A 32 -9.71 -22.60 13.95
C LEU A 32 -8.96 -23.94 13.86
N GLY A 33 -7.83 -23.98 13.15
CA GLY A 33 -6.98 -25.17 13.04
C GLY A 33 -6.21 -25.51 14.32
N MET A 34 -5.77 -24.50 15.07
CA MET A 34 -4.93 -24.69 16.28
C MET A 34 -5.74 -24.76 17.59
N LYS A 35 -7.06 -24.50 17.57
CA LYS A 35 -7.95 -24.44 18.76
C LYS A 35 -7.44 -23.49 19.87
N THR A 36 -6.58 -22.56 19.53
CA THR A 36 -6.06 -21.53 20.43
C THR A 36 -6.86 -20.24 20.27
N PRO A 37 -7.07 -19.47 21.36
CA PRO A 37 -7.76 -18.19 21.26
C PRO A 37 -6.98 -17.25 20.34
N PHE A 38 -7.65 -16.70 19.33
CA PHE A 38 -7.07 -15.71 18.44
C PHE A 38 -6.86 -14.40 19.20
N VAL A 39 -5.63 -14.20 19.69
CA VAL A 39 -5.21 -12.93 20.30
C VAL A 39 -4.64 -12.07 19.19
N VAL A 40 -5.33 -10.98 18.84
CA VAL A 40 -4.83 -10.00 17.87
C VAL A 40 -3.72 -9.18 18.51
N PRO A 41 -2.48 -9.27 18.02
CA PRO A 41 -1.41 -8.45 18.53
C PRO A 41 -1.49 -7.04 17.91
N TRP A 42 -2.17 -6.13 18.61
CA TRP A 42 -2.41 -4.74 18.17
C TRP A 42 -1.15 -4.00 17.72
N LEU A 43 -0.01 -4.24 18.37
CA LEU A 43 1.29 -3.64 18.01
C LEU A 43 1.71 -4.02 16.58
N TRP A 44 1.60 -5.30 16.22
CA TRP A 44 1.97 -5.82 14.90
C TRP A 44 0.99 -5.37 13.83
N MET A 45 -0.30 -5.23 14.18
CA MET A 45 -1.30 -4.67 13.28
C MET A 45 -0.98 -3.20 12.95
N LEU A 46 -0.68 -2.37 13.97
CA LEU A 46 -0.29 -0.97 13.78
C LEU A 46 1.01 -0.84 12.98
N LEU A 47 2.01 -1.68 13.24
CA LEU A 47 3.24 -1.74 12.46
C LEU A 47 2.97 -2.07 11.00
N GLY A 48 2.12 -3.07 10.72
CA GLY A 48 1.73 -3.43 9.36
C GLY A 48 1.07 -2.27 8.62
N VAL A 49 0.15 -1.56 9.27
CA VAL A 49 -0.50 -0.36 8.71
C VAL A 49 0.51 0.75 8.44
N ALA A 50 1.41 1.02 9.39
CA ALA A 50 2.44 2.04 9.26
C ALA A 50 3.40 1.75 8.10
N ILE A 51 3.87 0.49 7.98
CA ILE A 51 4.75 0.06 6.88
C ILE A 51 4.01 0.18 5.53
N CYS A 52 2.75 -0.27 5.46
CA CYS A 52 1.97 -0.20 4.23
C CYS A 52 1.75 1.25 3.75
N PHE A 53 1.50 2.17 4.70
CA PHE A 53 1.37 3.59 4.42
C PHE A 53 2.68 4.20 3.89
N VAL A 54 3.81 3.88 4.53
CA VAL A 54 5.14 4.35 4.09
C VAL A 54 5.47 3.83 2.70
N VAL A 55 5.26 2.53 2.43
CA VAL A 55 5.52 1.92 1.13
C VAL A 55 4.63 2.53 0.05
N SER A 56 3.36 2.77 0.34
CA SER A 56 2.41 3.39 -0.59
C SER A 56 2.83 4.81 -0.98
N ILE A 57 3.27 5.62 -0.01
CA ILE A 57 3.79 6.96 -0.26
C ILE A 57 5.07 6.92 -1.08
N LEU A 58 6.05 6.09 -0.68
CA LEU A 58 7.33 5.99 -1.38
C LEU A 58 7.14 5.53 -2.84
N SER A 59 6.30 4.52 -3.04
CA SER A 59 5.99 3.98 -4.36
C SER A 59 5.21 4.97 -5.23
N GLY A 60 4.42 5.88 -4.68
CA GLY A 60 3.73 6.92 -5.45
C GLY A 60 4.59 8.15 -5.71
N TYR A 61 5.36 8.59 -4.71
CA TYR A 61 6.11 9.83 -4.73
C TYR A 61 7.35 9.75 -5.63
N ILE A 62 8.16 8.68 -5.52
CA ILE A 62 9.39 8.52 -6.30
C ILE A 62 9.13 8.54 -7.82
N PRO A 63 8.18 7.75 -8.38
CA PRO A 63 7.90 7.81 -9.81
C PRO A 63 7.21 9.11 -10.22
N ALA A 64 6.35 9.70 -9.38
CA ALA A 64 5.72 10.99 -9.70
C ALA A 64 6.76 12.11 -9.84
N VAL A 65 7.80 12.11 -8.99
CA VAL A 65 8.92 13.05 -9.09
C VAL A 65 9.74 12.79 -10.35
N ARG A 66 10.06 11.53 -10.67
CA ARG A 66 10.78 11.18 -11.90
C ARG A 66 10.03 11.60 -13.17
N ALA A 67 8.74 11.26 -13.28
CA ALA A 67 7.90 11.64 -14.41
C ALA A 67 7.78 13.17 -14.57
N SER A 68 7.84 13.92 -13.47
CA SER A 68 7.75 15.38 -13.48
C SER A 68 9.02 16.10 -13.92
N ARG A 69 10.15 15.39 -14.02
CA ARG A 69 11.43 15.90 -14.51
C ARG A 69 11.74 15.48 -15.95
N LEU A 70 10.88 14.70 -16.60
CA LEU A 70 11.02 14.47 -18.04
C LEU A 70 10.66 15.76 -18.78
N ASP A 71 11.54 16.17 -19.69
CA ASP A 71 11.29 17.33 -20.53
C ASP A 71 10.13 17.04 -21.50
N PRO A 72 9.09 17.90 -21.53
CA PRO A 72 7.91 17.68 -22.37
C PRO A 72 8.22 17.66 -23.87
N ILE A 73 9.38 18.21 -24.28
CA ILE A 73 9.88 18.20 -25.65
C ILE A 73 10.39 16.79 -26.05
N GLU A 74 10.95 16.02 -25.12
CA GLU A 74 11.40 14.63 -25.37
C GLU A 74 10.20 13.67 -25.44
N ALA A 75 9.18 13.90 -24.60
CA ALA A 75 7.97 13.06 -24.58
C ALA A 75 7.10 13.17 -25.85
N LEU A 76 7.17 14.30 -26.56
CA LEU A 76 6.47 14.54 -27.83
C LEU A 76 7.28 14.13 -29.07
N ARG A 77 8.59 13.89 -28.91
CA ARG A 77 9.49 13.47 -29.99
C ARG A 77 9.63 11.95 -30.08
N TYR A 78 9.18 11.24 -29.05
CA TYR A 78 8.94 9.81 -29.02
C TYR A 78 7.46 9.53 -29.36
N GLU A 79 7.05 9.96 -30.55
CA GLU A 79 5.95 9.31 -31.27
C GLU A 79 6.55 8.27 -32.22
#